data_AF-A0A942TEK5-F1
#
_entry.id   AF-A0A942TEK5-F1
#
_cell.length_a   1.000
_cell.length_b   1.000
_cell.length_c   1.000
_cell.angle_alpha   90.00
_cell.angle_beta   90.00
_cell.angle_gamma   90.00
#
_symmetry.space_group_name_H-M   'P 1'
#
loop_
_entity.id
_entity.type
_entity.pdbx_description
1 polymer ?
#
loop_
_entity_poly.entity_id
_entity_poly.type
_entity_poly.pdbx_seq_one_letter_code
_entity_poly.pdbx_strand_id
1 'polypeptide(L)'
;MSEITELQAKYLEGVETMSEEDARRFHEILVADEKASFRAVRLMKLERHLENIEATKRASDARERRWQAEANEYKTLTNQWLALGARWRPIGTALTVWEYEGERFYQWWSRTLITDNIEEARKADAKLAEIISRKQANK
;
A
#
# COMPACT_ATOMS: atom_id res chain seq x y z
N MET A 1 31.66 8.07 25.63
CA MET A 1 30.38 8.52 26.22
C MET A 1 29.60 7.28 26.59
N SER A 2 28.77 7.29 27.65
CA SER A 2 27.95 6.13 27.97
C SER A 2 26.74 6.07 27.04
N GLU A 3 26.28 4.86 26.70
CA GLU A 3 25.10 4.61 25.84
C GLU A 3 23.88 5.44 26.27
N ILE A 4 23.65 5.56 27.58
CA ILE A 4 22.57 6.38 28.14
C ILE A 4 22.70 7.87 27.83
N THR A 5 23.92 8.43 27.79
CA THR A 5 24.14 9.84 27.46
C THR A 5 23.87 10.10 25.99
N GLU A 6 24.19 9.16 25.10
CA GLU A 6 23.90 9.25 23.68
C GLU A 6 22.39 9.19 23.41
N LEU A 7 21.68 8.25 24.05
CA LEU A 7 20.22 8.15 23.95
C LEU A 7 19.51 9.38 24.53
N GLN A 8 20.04 9.94 25.62
CA GLN A 8 19.54 11.20 26.18
C GLN A 8 19.76 12.37 25.22
N ALA A 9 20.92 12.45 24.56
CA ALA A 9 21.19 13.50 23.57
C ALA A 9 20.20 13.39 22.40
N LYS A 10 20.01 12.20 21.82
CA LYS A 10 19.01 11.96 20.76
C LYS A 10 17.59 12.32 21.20
N TYR A 11 17.20 11.95 22.42
CA TYR A 11 15.90 12.31 22.96
C TYR A 11 15.71 13.82 23.13
N LEU A 12 16.76 14.55 23.51
CA LEU A 12 16.74 16.01 23.63
C LEU A 12 16.69 16.71 22.27
N GLU A 13 17.34 16.15 21.25
CA GLU A 13 17.20 16.60 19.85
C GLU A 13 15.76 16.41 19.35
N GLY A 14 15.11 15.32 19.76
CA GLY A 14 13.69 15.10 19.58
C GLY A 14 13.33 13.62 19.66
N VAL A 15 12.30 13.27 20.42
CA VAL A 15 11.83 11.87 20.49
C VAL A 15 11.40 11.34 19.12
N GLU A 16 10.84 12.21 18.26
CA GLU A 16 10.36 11.82 16.93
C GLU A 16 11.48 11.55 15.91
N THR A 17 12.71 11.96 16.20
CA THR A 17 13.88 11.70 15.34
C THR A 17 14.66 10.45 15.76
N MET A 18 14.30 9.86 16.90
CA MET A 18 14.91 8.63 17.36
C MET A 18 14.50 7.47 16.45
N SER A 19 15.45 6.56 16.20
CA SER A 19 15.10 5.28 15.59
C SER A 19 14.23 4.46 16.55
N GLU A 20 13.46 3.51 16.02
CA GLU A 20 12.70 2.58 16.86
C GLU A 20 13.60 1.82 17.84
N GLU A 21 14.78 1.39 17.38
CA GLU A 21 15.75 0.67 18.20
C GLU A 21 16.25 1.55 19.36
N ASP A 22 16.65 2.79 19.06
CA ASP A 22 17.07 3.76 20.08
C ASP A 22 15.94 4.07 21.07
N ALA A 23 14.71 4.25 20.58
CA ALA A 23 13.55 4.55 21.41
C ALA A 23 13.18 3.39 22.33
N ARG A 24 13.22 2.14 21.83
CA ARG A 24 13.03 0.93 22.64
C ARG A 24 14.13 0.79 23.68
N ARG A 25 15.39 0.96 23.26
CA ARG A 25 16.54 0.83 24.15
C ARG A 25 16.50 1.87 25.27
N PHE A 26 16.15 3.10 24.96
CA PHE A 26 16.03 4.14 25.97
C PHE A 26 14.84 3.93 26.90
N HIS A 27 13.73 3.40 26.38
CA HIS A 27 12.58 3.00 27.20
C HIS A 27 12.97 1.91 28.20
N GLU A 28 13.65 0.85 27.77
CA GLU A 28 14.14 -0.23 28.65
C GLU A 28 15.02 0.30 29.79
N ILE A 29 15.96 1.19 29.47
CA ILE A 29 16.85 1.81 30.46
C ILE A 29 16.06 2.63 31.48
N LEU A 30 15.09 3.43 31.02
CA LEU A 30 14.25 4.24 31.90
C LEU A 30 13.27 3.40 32.74
N VAL A 31 12.80 2.27 32.22
CA VAL A 31 12.00 1.32 33.00
C VAL A 31 12.83 0.76 34.15
N ALA A 32 14.09 0.37 33.89
CA ALA A 32 14.99 -0.21 34.86
C ALA A 32 15.52 0.78 35.92
N ASP A 33 15.67 2.06 35.58
CA ASP A 33 16.12 3.10 36.52
C ASP A 33 14.95 3.90 37.11
N GLU A 34 14.47 3.49 38.28
CA GLU A 34 13.38 4.16 39.00
C GLU A 34 13.73 5.61 39.43
N LYS A 35 15.02 5.94 39.55
CA LYS A 35 15.49 7.25 40.02
C LYS A 35 15.78 8.21 38.87
N ALA A 36 15.58 7.79 37.62
CA ALA A 36 15.79 8.63 36.46
C ALA A 36 14.94 9.91 36.53
N SER A 37 15.56 11.05 36.29
CA SER A 37 14.86 12.34 36.30
C SER A 37 13.79 12.39 35.21
N PHE A 38 12.59 12.87 35.58
CA PHE A 38 11.42 12.98 34.69
C PHE A 38 11.02 11.65 34.03
N ARG A 39 11.36 10.50 34.66
CA ARG A 39 11.11 9.14 34.15
C ARG A 39 9.72 8.97 33.55
N ALA A 40 8.66 9.27 34.31
CA ALA A 40 7.28 9.07 33.87
C ALA A 40 6.94 9.82 32.57
N VAL A 41 7.39 11.07 32.46
CA VAL A 41 7.14 11.91 31.27
C VAL A 41 7.93 11.38 30.06
N ARG A 42 9.18 10.96 30.28
CA ARG A 42 10.03 10.41 29.22
C ARG A 42 9.48 9.06 28.71
N LEU A 43 9.07 8.18 29.62
CA LEU A 43 8.44 6.89 29.28
C LEU A 43 7.17 7.11 28.45
N MET A 44 6.25 7.96 28.91
CA MET A 44 5.02 8.26 28.17
C MET A 44 5.29 8.76 26.74
N LYS A 45 6.32 9.60 26.56
CA LYS A 45 6.70 10.12 25.23
C LYS A 45 7.30 9.04 24.33
N LEU A 46 8.16 8.18 24.88
CA LEU A 46 8.76 7.07 24.15
C LEU A 46 7.72 6.04 23.75
N GLU A 47 6.79 5.70 24.65
CA GLU A 47 5.66 4.79 24.38
C GLU A 47 4.80 5.31 23.24
N ARG A 48 4.39 6.58 23.31
CA ARG A 48 3.62 7.22 22.24
C ARG A 48 4.37 7.23 20.90
N HIS A 49 5.67 7.50 20.91
CA HIS A 49 6.48 7.49 19.69
C HIS A 49 6.58 6.07 19.09
N LEU A 50 6.81 5.05 19.92
CA LEU A 50 6.82 3.65 19.50
C LEU A 50 5.46 3.20 18.94
N GLU A 51 4.35 3.60 19.57
CA GLU A 51 3.00 3.37 19.06
C GLU A 51 2.77 4.01 17.69
N ASN A 52 3.27 5.23 17.48
CA ASN A 52 3.19 5.93 16.20
C ASN A 52 4.00 5.22 15.10
N ILE A 53 5.21 4.76 15.42
CA ILE A 53 6.04 3.97 14.50
C ILE A 53 5.27 2.71 14.08
N GLU A 54 4.75 1.97 15.06
CA GLU A 54 4.03 0.72 14.81
C GLU A 54 2.72 0.94 14.04
N ALA A 55 2.00 2.03 14.31
CA ALA A 55 0.83 2.42 13.54
C ALA A 55 1.18 2.73 12.07
N THR A 56 2.28 3.43 11.84
CA THR A 56 2.78 3.76 10.50
C THR A 56 3.17 2.52 9.72
N LYS A 57 3.91 1.59 10.36
CA LYS A 57 4.26 0.28 9.78
C LYS A 57 3.01 -0.51 9.40
N ARG A 58 2.06 -0.67 10.33
CA ARG A 58 0.80 -1.37 10.05
C ARG A 58 0.01 -0.75 8.90
N ALA A 59 -0.02 0.58 8.81
CA ALA A 59 -0.68 1.27 7.71
C ALA A 59 0.04 1.03 6.36
N SER A 60 1.37 1.04 6.36
CA SER A 60 2.19 0.69 5.20
C SER A 60 1.92 -0.74 4.74
N ASP A 61 1.99 -1.71 5.64
CA ASP A 61 1.77 -3.13 5.35
C ASP A 61 0.34 -3.39 4.87
N ALA A 62 -0.65 -2.68 5.42
CA ALA A 62 -2.04 -2.78 4.98
C ALA A 62 -2.21 -2.23 3.55
N ARG A 63 -1.56 -1.11 3.24
CA ARG A 63 -1.56 -0.52 1.90
C ARG A 63 -0.88 -1.44 0.88
N GLU A 64 0.28 -2.00 1.23
CA GLU A 64 1.01 -2.94 0.37
C GLU A 64 0.20 -4.21 0.11
N ARG A 65 -0.37 -4.82 1.16
CA ARG A 65 -1.26 -5.99 1.01
C ARG A 65 -2.44 -5.70 0.11
N ARG A 66 -3.09 -4.54 0.27
CA ARG A 66 -4.20 -4.13 -0.58
C ARG A 66 -3.75 -3.99 -2.04
N TRP A 67 -2.68 -3.26 -2.29
CA TRP A 67 -2.13 -3.07 -3.63
C TRP A 67 -1.80 -4.40 -4.30
N GLN A 68 -1.16 -5.32 -3.56
CA GLN A 68 -0.79 -6.64 -4.07
C GLN A 68 -2.02 -7.49 -4.41
N ALA A 69 -3.06 -7.45 -3.56
CA ALA A 69 -4.31 -8.16 -3.82
C ALA A 69 -5.00 -7.65 -5.10
N GLU A 70 -5.14 -6.33 -5.25
CA GLU A 70 -5.77 -5.72 -6.42
C GLU A 70 -4.94 -5.93 -7.70
N ALA A 71 -3.60 -5.90 -7.62
CA ALA A 71 -2.72 -6.23 -8.73
C ALA A 71 -2.87 -7.69 -9.19
N ASN A 72 -2.96 -8.63 -8.23
CA ASN A 72 -3.19 -10.05 -8.53
C ASN A 72 -4.58 -10.29 -9.14
N GLU A 73 -5.59 -9.57 -8.66
CA GLU A 73 -6.94 -9.62 -9.23
C GLU A 73 -6.94 -9.12 -10.68
N TYR A 74 -6.36 -7.95 -10.94
CA TYR A 74 -6.25 -7.41 -12.30
C TYR A 74 -5.50 -8.35 -13.25
N LYS A 75 -4.41 -8.95 -12.80
CA LYS A 75 -3.70 -9.98 -13.56
C LYS A 75 -4.61 -11.17 -13.88
N THR A 76 -5.45 -11.58 -12.95
CA THR A 76 -6.40 -12.68 -13.17
C THR A 76 -7.46 -12.31 -14.21
N LEU A 77 -8.09 -11.13 -14.08
CA LEU A 77 -9.08 -10.63 -15.04
C LEU A 77 -8.49 -10.53 -16.44
N THR A 78 -7.33 -9.88 -16.58
CA THR A 78 -6.69 -9.68 -17.89
C THR A 78 -6.27 -10.99 -18.54
N ASN A 79 -5.84 -11.99 -17.77
CA ASN A 79 -5.60 -13.34 -18.30
C ASN A 79 -6.89 -14.01 -18.81
N GLN A 80 -8.00 -13.86 -18.10
CA GLN A 80 -9.31 -14.36 -18.55
C GLN A 80 -9.75 -13.65 -19.83
N TRP A 81 -9.60 -12.33 -19.92
CA TRP A 81 -9.92 -11.59 -21.13
C TRP A 81 -9.11 -12.07 -22.34
N LEU A 82 -7.80 -12.30 -22.16
CA LEU A 82 -6.96 -12.88 -23.21
C LEU A 82 -7.44 -14.28 -23.62
N ALA A 83 -7.79 -15.13 -22.66
CA ALA A 83 -8.31 -16.47 -22.93
C ALA A 83 -9.64 -16.46 -23.70
N LEU A 84 -10.47 -15.43 -23.48
CA LEU A 84 -11.70 -15.20 -24.24
C LEU A 84 -11.42 -14.68 -25.65
N GLY A 85 -10.21 -14.19 -25.95
CA GLY A 85 -9.84 -13.64 -27.25
C GLY A 85 -9.83 -12.11 -27.31
N ALA A 86 -9.95 -11.43 -26.16
CA ALA A 86 -9.74 -10.00 -26.08
C ALA A 86 -8.28 -9.64 -26.38
N ARG A 87 -8.06 -8.39 -26.79
CA ARG A 87 -6.75 -7.87 -27.14
C ARG A 87 -6.50 -6.56 -26.41
N TRP A 88 -5.27 -6.43 -25.92
CA TRP A 88 -4.74 -5.19 -25.39
C TRP A 88 -3.93 -4.45 -26.45
N ARG A 89 -4.02 -3.12 -26.47
CA ARG A 89 -3.09 -2.28 -27.24
C ARG A 89 -2.87 -0.91 -26.60
N PRO A 90 -1.68 -0.32 -26.74
CA PRO A 90 -1.43 1.06 -26.37
C PRO A 90 -2.04 2.04 -27.38
N ILE A 91 -2.46 3.20 -26.89
CA ILE A 91 -2.82 4.40 -27.66
C ILE A 91 -1.86 5.50 -27.22
N GLY A 92 -0.81 5.73 -28.02
CA GLY A 92 0.30 6.60 -27.65
C GLY A 92 1.06 6.07 -26.43
N THR A 93 1.57 6.98 -25.60
CA THR A 93 2.34 6.64 -24.38
C THR A 93 1.50 6.64 -23.11
N ALA A 94 0.30 7.24 -23.15
CA ALA A 94 -0.46 7.58 -21.96
C ALA A 94 -1.69 6.70 -21.73
N LEU A 95 -2.15 5.94 -22.72
CA LEU A 95 -3.40 5.20 -22.65
C LEU A 95 -3.20 3.79 -23.17
N THR A 96 -3.86 2.83 -22.53
CA THR A 96 -4.00 1.47 -23.03
C THR A 96 -5.47 1.11 -23.10
N VAL A 97 -5.86 0.29 -24.07
CA VAL A 97 -7.25 -0.13 -24.27
C VAL A 97 -7.32 -1.65 -24.42
N TRP A 98 -8.44 -2.21 -23.98
CA TRP A 98 -8.83 -3.58 -24.28
C TRP A 98 -10.05 -3.63 -25.18
N GLU A 99 -9.98 -4.52 -26.15
CA GLU A 99 -10.96 -4.66 -27.22
C GLU A 99 -11.30 -6.14 -27.42
N TYR A 100 -12.57 -6.46 -27.66
CA TYR A 100 -13.04 -7.80 -28.01
C TYR A 100 -13.78 -7.75 -29.34
N GLU A 101 -13.31 -8.52 -30.33
CA GLU A 101 -13.83 -8.52 -31.71
C GLU A 101 -14.09 -7.10 -32.28
N GLY A 102 -13.15 -6.17 -32.04
CA GLY A 102 -13.21 -4.79 -32.52
C GLY A 102 -13.95 -3.79 -31.62
N GLU A 103 -14.57 -4.25 -30.54
CA GLU A 103 -15.32 -3.40 -29.61
C GLU A 103 -14.53 -3.12 -28.34
N ARG A 104 -14.37 -1.84 -27.98
CA ARG A 104 -13.65 -1.42 -26.76
C ARG A 104 -14.51 -1.62 -25.52
N PHE A 105 -13.96 -2.29 -24.51
CA PHE A 105 -14.65 -2.50 -23.24
C PHE A 105 -13.90 -1.95 -22.02
N TYR A 106 -12.59 -1.71 -22.13
CA TYR A 106 -11.80 -1.15 -21.03
C TYR A 106 -10.70 -0.23 -21.52
N GLN A 107 -10.29 0.71 -20.66
CA GLN A 107 -9.14 1.57 -20.88
C GLN A 107 -8.42 1.89 -19.57
N TRP A 108 -7.11 2.12 -19.65
CA TRP A 108 -6.26 2.44 -18.50
C TRP A 108 -5.28 3.55 -18.89
N TRP A 109 -5.26 4.65 -18.12
CA TRP A 109 -4.28 5.73 -18.24
C TRP A 109 -2.96 5.44 -17.51
N SER A 110 -1.83 5.57 -18.19
CA SER A 110 -0.52 5.43 -17.58
C SER A 110 -0.42 6.30 -16.32
N ARG A 111 0.25 5.80 -15.27
CA ARG A 111 0.44 6.46 -13.97
C ARG A 111 -0.79 6.52 -13.06
N THR A 112 -1.95 5.97 -13.44
CA THR A 112 -3.00 5.69 -12.46
C THR A 112 -2.61 4.46 -11.64
N LEU A 113 -2.93 4.50 -10.34
CA LEU A 113 -2.67 3.36 -9.46
C LEU A 113 -3.68 2.26 -9.74
N ILE A 114 -3.25 1.00 -9.58
CA ILE A 114 -4.17 -0.14 -9.68
C ILE A 114 -5.33 -0.02 -8.68
N THR A 115 -5.07 0.54 -7.50
CA THR A 115 -6.06 0.79 -6.45
C THR A 115 -7.21 1.68 -6.90
N ASP A 116 -6.94 2.55 -7.86
CA ASP A 116 -7.92 3.51 -8.38
C ASP A 116 -8.65 2.95 -9.61
N ASN A 117 -8.10 1.90 -10.22
CA ASN A 117 -8.52 1.42 -11.53
C ASN A 117 -9.07 -0.01 -11.53
N ILE A 118 -8.95 -0.73 -10.41
CA ILE A 118 -9.47 -2.10 -10.25
C ILE A 118 -10.99 -2.16 -10.37
N GLU A 119 -11.72 -1.16 -9.85
CA GLU A 119 -13.18 -1.11 -9.99
C GLU A 119 -13.61 -0.96 -11.45
N GLU A 120 -12.88 -0.17 -12.23
CA GLU A 120 -13.12 -0.05 -13.66
C GLU A 120 -12.78 -1.35 -14.40
N ALA A 121 -11.76 -2.09 -13.95
CA ALA A 121 -11.47 -3.42 -14.49
C ALA A 121 -12.60 -4.42 -14.20
N ARG A 122 -13.19 -4.40 -12.99
CA ARG A 122 -14.34 -5.25 -12.64
C ARG A 122 -15.57 -4.92 -13.49
N LYS A 123 -15.86 -3.63 -13.69
CA LYS A 123 -16.95 -3.19 -14.60
C LYS A 123 -16.69 -3.63 -16.04
N ALA A 124 -15.43 -3.54 -16.48
CA ALA A 124 -15.03 -4.00 -17.79
C ALA A 124 -15.22 -5.51 -17.98
N ASP A 125 -14.99 -6.31 -16.94
CA ASP A 125 -15.25 -7.75 -16.98
C ASP A 125 -16.73 -8.06 -17.23
N ALA A 126 -17.64 -7.40 -16.50
CA ALA A 126 -19.08 -7.51 -16.73
C ALA A 126 -19.46 -7.06 -18.14
N LYS A 127 -18.89 -5.94 -18.62
CA LYS A 127 -19.12 -5.44 -19.98
C LYS A 127 -18.64 -6.42 -21.04
N LEU A 128 -17.51 -7.09 -20.82
CA LEU A 128 -17.02 -8.12 -21.74
C LEU A 128 -18.01 -9.29 -21.83
N ALA A 129 -18.54 -9.75 -20.70
CA ALA A 129 -19.55 -10.81 -20.66
C ALA A 129 -20.83 -10.43 -21.42
N GLU A 130 -21.29 -9.18 -21.32
CA GLU A 130 -22.41 -8.66 -22.10
C GLU A 130 -22.12 -8.66 -23.61
N ILE A 131 -20.93 -8.18 -24.01
CA ILE A 131 -20.51 -8.16 -25.42
C ILE A 131 -20.49 -9.57 -26.00
N ILE A 132 -19.92 -10.53 -25.27
CA ILE A 132 -19.87 -11.95 -25.68
C ILE A 132 -21.28 -12.52 -25.84
N SER A 133 -22.14 -12.32 -24.84
CA SER A 133 -23.52 -12.84 -24.86
C SER A 133 -24.30 -12.28 -26.05
N ARG A 134 -24.20 -10.98 -26.30
CA ARG A 134 -24.85 -10.31 -27.44
C ARG A 134 -24.35 -10.87 -28.78
N LYS A 135 -23.05 -11.11 -28.91
CA LYS A 135 -22.46 -11.65 -30.15
C LYS A 135 -22.81 -13.11 -30.38
N GLN A 136 -22.99 -13.90 -29.33
CA GLN A 136 -23.46 -15.29 -29.44
C GLN A 136 -24.94 -15.35 -29.83
N ALA A 137 -25.78 -14.47 -29.32
CA ALA A 137 -27.20 -14.42 -29.66
C ALA A 137 -27.49 -13.99 -31.12
N ASN A 138 -26.53 -13.33 -31.78
CA ASN A 138 -26.63 -12.86 -33.16
C ASN A 138 -25.91 -13.76 -34.19
N LYS A 139 -25.39 -14.92 -33.77
CA LYS A 139 -24.81 -15.95 -34.64
C LYS A 139 -25.84 -17.04 -34.91
#